data_AF-A0A7K3Y3W4-F1
#
_entry.id   AF-A0A7K3Y3W4-F1
#
_cell.length_a   1.000
_cell.length_b   1.000
_cell.length_c   1.000
_cell.angle_alpha   90.00
_cell.angle_beta   90.00
_cell.angle_gamma   90.00
#
_symmetry.space_group_name_H-M   'P 1'
#
loop_
_entity.id
_entity.type
_entity.pdbx_description
1 polymer ?
#
loop_
_entity_poly.entity_id
_entity_poly.type
_entity_poly.pdbx_seq_one_letter_code
_entity_poly.pdbx_strand_id
1 'polypeptide(L)'
;MIESRCGILCSECEYREGVGCEGCTAIEKPFWGDACPLKTCCEAKGLEHCGCCGDFPCELLTAFAFDESQGDDGRRIEQCRAWGRGG
;
A
#
# COMPACT_ATOMS: atom_id res chain seq x y z
N MET A 1 -10.14 -2.09 -9.40
CA MET A 1 -9.70 -0.70 -9.11
C MET A 1 -8.60 -0.77 -8.06
N ILE A 2 -7.54 0.01 -8.23
CA ILE A 2 -6.43 0.10 -7.27
C ILE A 2 -6.74 1.19 -6.26
N GLU A 3 -6.65 0.86 -4.97
CA GLU A 3 -6.96 1.81 -3.88
C GLU A 3 -5.71 2.35 -3.18
N SER A 4 -4.61 1.61 -3.23
CA SER A 4 -3.34 2.01 -2.63
C SER A 4 -2.15 1.42 -3.38
N ARG A 5 -0.97 1.97 -3.10
CA ARG A 5 0.28 1.47 -3.70
C ARG A 5 0.76 0.16 -3.08
N CYS A 6 0.37 -0.14 -1.84
CA CYS A 6 0.90 -1.28 -1.09
C CYS A 6 -0.02 -2.50 -1.03
N GLY A 7 -1.28 -2.39 -1.46
CA GLY A 7 -2.25 -3.49 -1.36
C GLY A 7 -3.25 -3.34 -0.21
N ILE A 8 -3.17 -2.28 0.59
CA ILE A 8 -4.23 -1.95 1.55
C ILE A 8 -5.47 -1.48 0.78
N LEU A 9 -6.65 -1.97 1.16
CA LEU A 9 -7.93 -1.43 0.71
C LEU A 9 -8.27 -0.21 1.56
N CYS A 10 -8.21 0.98 0.97
CA CYS A 10 -8.55 2.21 1.68
C CYS A 10 -10.04 2.28 2.02
N SER A 11 -10.89 1.60 1.26
CA SER A 11 -12.32 1.39 1.53
C SER A 11 -12.57 0.62 2.82
N GLU A 12 -11.64 -0.23 3.24
CA GLU A 12 -11.71 -1.04 4.47
C GLU A 12 -10.82 -0.50 5.60
N CYS A 13 -10.21 0.68 5.41
CA CYS A 13 -9.28 1.26 6.38
C CYS A 13 -10.01 2.12 7.42
N GLU A 14 -10.01 1.67 8.68
CA GLU A 14 -10.67 2.35 9.81
C GLU A 14 -10.15 3.78 10.05
N TYR A 15 -8.86 4.03 9.79
CA TYR A 15 -8.26 5.35 9.94
C TYR A 15 -8.80 6.36 8.92
N ARG A 16 -9.37 5.91 7.80
CA ARG A 16 -9.84 6.80 6.74
C ARG A 16 -10.85 7.81 7.26
N GLU A 17 -11.89 7.33 7.92
CA GLU A 17 -12.92 8.19 8.51
C GLU A 17 -12.42 8.85 9.79
N GLY A 18 -11.72 8.11 10.65
CA GLY A 18 -11.29 8.58 11.97
C GLY A 18 -10.33 9.78 11.94
N VAL A 19 -9.48 9.87 10.91
CA VAL A 19 -8.55 11.00 10.75
C VAL A 19 -8.83 11.88 9.53
N GLY A 20 -9.95 11.65 8.83
CA GLY A 20 -10.29 12.39 7.61
C GLY A 20 -9.29 12.19 6.46
N CYS A 21 -8.72 11.00 6.33
CA CYS A 21 -7.77 10.68 5.26
C CYS A 21 -8.51 10.47 3.92
N GLU A 22 -8.01 11.10 2.84
CA GLU A 22 -8.66 11.06 1.52
C GLU A 22 -8.41 9.74 0.76
N GLY A 23 -7.46 8.92 1.22
CA GLY A 23 -7.06 7.65 0.61
C GLY A 23 -5.68 7.72 -0.06
N CYS A 24 -4.99 6.59 -0.16
CA CYS A 24 -3.57 6.52 -0.56
C CYS A 24 -3.26 7.15 -1.92
N THR A 25 -4.19 7.04 -2.88
CA THR A 25 -4.05 7.64 -4.22
C THR A 25 -4.33 9.14 -4.26
N ALA A 26 -5.04 9.69 -3.27
CA ALA A 26 -5.44 11.09 -3.19
C ALA A 26 -4.52 11.93 -2.29
N ILE A 27 -3.94 11.33 -1.25
CA ILE A 27 -3.05 12.05 -0.32
C ILE A 27 -1.62 12.16 -0.87
N GLU A 28 -0.98 13.29 -0.60
CA GLU A 28 0.47 13.46 -0.79
C GLU A 28 1.25 12.87 0.39
N LYS A 29 0.75 13.08 1.61
CA LYS A 29 1.43 12.72 2.87
C LYS A 29 0.50 11.90 3.79
N PRO A 30 0.97 10.79 4.39
CA PRO A 30 0.19 10.05 5.38
C PRO A 30 0.09 10.82 6.70
N PHE A 31 -0.94 10.52 7.51
CA PHE A 31 -1.10 11.17 8.82
C PHE A 31 0.01 10.80 9.83
N TRP A 32 0.66 9.65 9.64
CA TRP A 32 1.63 9.06 10.58
C TRP A 32 3.10 9.38 10.27
N GLY A 33 3.39 10.19 9.26
CA GLY A 33 4.78 10.52 8.90
C GLY A 33 4.88 11.44 7.70
N ASP A 34 6.10 11.84 7.34
CA ASP A 34 6.33 12.77 6.22
C ASP A 34 6.12 12.14 4.84
N ALA A 35 6.33 10.82 4.72
CA ALA A 35 6.11 10.07 3.50
C ALA A 35 5.81 8.61 3.80
N CYS A 36 5.06 7.94 2.91
CA CYS A 36 4.89 6.49 2.94
C CYS A 36 5.95 5.84 2.03
N PRO A 37 6.90 5.05 2.57
CA PRO A 37 8.01 4.49 1.77
C PRO A 37 7.54 3.64 0.58
N LEU A 38 6.46 2.88 0.74
CA LEU A 38 5.89 2.05 -0.32
C LEU A 38 5.23 2.88 -1.42
N LYS A 39 4.50 3.95 -1.05
CA LYS A 39 3.91 4.88 -1.99
C LYS A 39 5.00 5.59 -2.79
N THR A 40 5.96 6.19 -2.10
CA THR A 40 7.10 6.90 -2.71
C THR A 40 7.88 5.98 -3.64
N CYS A 41 8.14 4.73 -3.24
CA CYS A 41 8.84 3.76 -4.08
C CYS A 41 8.07 3.42 -5.37
N CYS A 42 6.75 3.16 -5.27
CA CYS A 42 5.94 2.90 -6.46
C CYS A 42 5.88 4.10 -7.40
N GLU A 43 5.65 5.30 -6.86
CA GLU A 43 5.52 6.52 -7.65
C GLU A 43 6.84 6.91 -8.31
N ALA A 44 7.98 6.77 -7.61
CA ALA A 44 9.30 6.98 -8.20
C ALA A 44 9.64 5.99 -9.32
N LYS A 45 9.12 4.74 -9.24
CA LYS A 45 9.29 3.71 -10.27
C LYS A 45 8.22 3.78 -11.38
N GLY A 46 7.24 4.70 -11.28
CA GLY A 46 6.11 4.77 -12.21
C GLY A 46 5.18 3.55 -12.15
N LEU A 47 5.15 2.83 -11.02
CA LEU A 47 4.33 1.65 -10.81
C LEU A 47 2.99 2.02 -10.18
N GLU A 48 1.92 1.38 -10.64
CA GLU A 48 0.58 1.62 -10.09
C GLU A 48 0.45 1.08 -8.66
N HIS A 49 1.04 -0.08 -8.38
CA HIS A 49 1.12 -0.67 -7.05
C HIS A 49 2.31 -1.64 -6.96
N CYS A 50 2.65 -2.09 -5.75
CA CYS A 50 3.81 -2.94 -5.48
C CYS A 50 3.75 -4.26 -6.26
N GLY A 51 2.55 -4.78 -6.53
CA GLY A 51 2.33 -5.97 -7.36
C GLY A 51 2.84 -5.87 -8.80
N CYS A 52 3.12 -4.67 -9.33
CA CYS A 52 3.76 -4.48 -10.63
C CYS A 52 5.30 -4.44 -10.56
N CYS A 53 5.89 -4.52 -9.36
CA CYS A 53 7.34 -4.45 -9.18
C CYS A 53 8.01 -5.77 -9.60
N GLY A 54 9.14 -5.69 -10.31
CA GLY A 54 9.92 -6.89 -10.69
C GLY A 54 10.48 -7.68 -9.51
N ASP A 55 10.67 -7.01 -8.37
CA ASP A 55 11.16 -7.61 -7.12
C ASP A 55 10.01 -8.08 -6.20
N PHE A 56 8.78 -8.18 -6.70
CA PHE A 56 7.61 -8.42 -5.86
C PHE A 56 7.48 -9.89 -5.39
N PRO A 57 7.17 -10.16 -4.10
CA PRO A 57 7.14 -9.21 -2.99
C PRO A 57 8.56 -8.85 -2.53
N CYS A 58 8.86 -7.55 -2.42
CA CYS A 58 10.17 -7.09 -1.97
C CYS A 58 10.23 -6.97 -0.45
N GLU A 59 11.44 -6.94 0.12
CA GLU A 59 11.67 -6.86 1.57
C GLU A 59 10.91 -5.70 2.25
N LEU A 60 10.86 -4.52 1.61
CA LEU A 60 10.14 -3.37 2.15
C LEU A 60 8.64 -3.66 2.28
N LEU A 61 8.01 -4.26 1.28
CA LEU A 61 6.59 -4.60 1.36
C LEU A 61 6.35 -5.70 2.40
N THR A 62 7.20 -6.72 2.41
CA THR A 62 7.13 -7.83 3.37
C THR A 62 7.25 -7.32 4.81
N ALA A 63 8.20 -6.44 5.09
CA ALA A 63 8.36 -5.83 6.42
C ALA A 63 7.10 -5.09 6.87
N PHE A 64 6.48 -4.31 5.97
CA PHE A 64 5.23 -3.61 6.26
C PHE A 64 4.04 -4.56 6.47
N ALA A 65 3.98 -5.67 5.74
CA ALA A 65 2.89 -6.64 5.83
C ALA A 65 2.93 -7.48 7.12
N PHE A 66 4.13 -7.69 7.68
CA PHE A 66 4.36 -8.50 8.87
C PHE A 66 4.90 -7.69 10.06
N ASP A 67 4.75 -6.37 10.05
CA ASP A 67 5.04 -5.54 11.22
C ASP A 67 4.18 -6.00 12.42
N GLU A 68 4.78 -6.12 13.60
CA GLU A 68 4.10 -6.66 14.78
C GLU A 68 2.88 -5.84 15.22
N SER A 69 2.85 -4.55 14.89
CA SER A 69 1.84 -3.60 15.36
C SER A 69 0.85 -3.16 14.26
N GLN A 70 1.33 -3.00 13.03
CA GLN A 70 0.57 -2.45 11.90
C GLN A 70 0.56 -3.40 10.67
N GLY A 71 1.11 -4.61 10.83
CA GLY A 71 1.05 -5.66 9.84
C GLY A 71 -0.37 -6.16 9.64
N ASP A 72 -0.61 -6.78 8.50
CA ASP A 72 -1.88 -7.39 8.15
C ASP A 72 -1.76 -8.88 7.82
N ASP A 73 -0.70 -9.52 8.35
CA ASP A 73 -0.37 -10.93 8.15
C ASP A 73 -0.28 -11.31 6.66
N GLY A 74 0.32 -10.42 5.86
CA GLY A 74 0.52 -10.65 4.43
C GLY A 74 -0.69 -10.32 3.55
N ARG A 75 -1.84 -9.90 4.09
CA ARG A 75 -3.05 -9.61 3.30
C ARG A 75 -2.82 -8.59 2.19
N ARG A 76 -2.05 -7.52 2.43
CA ARG A 76 -1.72 -6.54 1.38
C ARG A 76 -0.87 -7.13 0.24
N ILE A 77 -0.06 -8.14 0.52
CA ILE A 77 0.73 -8.84 -0.51
C ILE A 77 -0.22 -9.62 -1.41
N GLU A 78 -1.17 -10.35 -0.84
CA GLU A 78 -2.16 -11.10 -1.62
C GLU A 78 -3.07 -10.17 -2.44
N GLN A 79 -3.44 -9.01 -1.90
CA GLN A 79 -4.16 -7.98 -2.65
C GLN A 79 -3.33 -7.43 -3.82
N CYS A 80 -2.04 -7.15 -3.60
CA CYS A 80 -1.13 -6.75 -4.69
C CYS A 80 -1.01 -7.83 -5.77
N ARG A 81 -0.96 -9.12 -5.39
CA ARG A 81 -0.98 -10.24 -6.34
C ARG A 81 -2.26 -10.27 -7.16
N ALA A 82 -3.41 -10.05 -6.52
CA ALA A 82 -4.69 -10.03 -7.20
C ALA A 82 -4.75 -8.90 -8.24
N TRP A 83 -4.31 -7.69 -7.87
CA TRP A 83 -4.24 -6.56 -8.80
C TRP A 83 -3.24 -6.77 -9.95
N GLY A 84 -2.07 -7.36 -9.68
CA GLY A 84 -1.03 -7.57 -10.68
C GLY A 84 -1.35 -8.65 -11.73
N ARG A 85 -2.32 -9.53 -11.47
CA ARG A 85 -2.75 -10.60 -12.40
C ARG A 85 -3.73 -10.14 -13.49
N GLY A 86 -4.03 -8.84 -13.56
CA GLY A 86 -4.96 -8.26 -14.54
C GLY A 86 -6.34 -8.06 -13.92
N GLY A 87 -6.64 -6.80 -13.62
CA GLY A 87 -8.02 -6.30 -13.62
C GLY A 87 -8.49 -5.98 -15.03
#